data_AF-A0A8B8W633-F1
#
_entry.id   AF-A0A8B8W633-F1
#
_cell.length_a   1.000
_cell.length_b   1.000
_cell.length_c   1.000
_cell.angle_alpha   90.00
_cell.angle_beta   90.00
_cell.angle_gamma   90.00
#
_symmetry.space_group_name_H-M   'P 1'
#
loop_
_entity.id
_entity.type
_entity.pdbx_description
1 polymer ?
#
loop_
_entity_poly.entity_id
_entity_poly.type
_entity_poly.pdbx_seq_one_letter_code
_entity_poly.pdbx_strand_id
1 'polypeptide(L)'
;MVIPTQRMTGLCWDFRMAGLRSSFIITGPNLQWVLHLRQVSGPLAGKPQPIMRSALGVLLFPASKLRLPLVPTLDGCLHRDDWLDQQAQTSASVPTSLRSCAVESQPGIFFLPGTGAEFSLQDIPWPHEEPWAFSLDLRLQLAAGSGHLLALGSPENPSWLSLQLQDQKVVLSSVSGPGLDLPLVLGITLQLKLTVSRVVLSQGTKKEILALPPMGPGSLLNLWAQTQGRLFLGALPGEASSASFCLDGLWAQGQRLDVDRALSRSQDIWTHSCPQSPGNGTDTTH
;
A
#
# COMPACT_ATOMS: atom_id res chain seq x y z
N MET A 1 15.77 -21.79 61.27
CA MET A 1 14.54 -20.97 61.35
C MET A 1 15.00 -19.54 61.63
N VAL A 2 15.09 -18.71 60.60
CA VAL A 2 15.55 -17.32 60.71
C VAL A 2 14.42 -16.45 60.16
N ILE A 3 13.87 -15.61 61.03
CA ILE A 3 12.82 -14.65 60.69
C ILE A 3 13.51 -13.43 60.07
N PRO A 4 13.25 -13.06 58.80
CA PRO A 4 13.84 -11.86 58.23
C PRO A 4 13.05 -10.62 58.66
N THR A 5 13.76 -9.67 59.25
CA THR A 5 13.29 -8.33 59.62
C THR A 5 12.97 -7.48 58.38
N GLN A 6 11.76 -6.91 58.36
CA GLN A 6 11.35 -5.90 57.39
C GLN A 6 12.05 -4.55 57.68
N ARG A 7 12.65 -3.94 56.66
CA ARG A 7 13.02 -2.51 56.67
C ARG A 7 12.41 -1.84 55.44
N MET A 8 11.67 -0.77 55.68
CA MET A 8 10.96 -0.01 54.67
C MET A 8 11.82 1.19 54.24
N THR A 9 12.17 1.29 52.96
CA THR A 9 12.81 2.48 52.38
C THR A 9 12.19 2.74 51.01
N GLY A 10 11.36 3.78 50.91
CA GLY A 10 10.65 4.13 49.67
C GLY A 10 9.52 3.16 49.31
N LEU A 11 8.65 3.55 48.37
CA LEU A 11 7.41 2.87 47.98
C LEU A 11 7.58 1.47 47.32
N CYS A 12 8.67 0.74 47.58
CA CYS A 12 8.88 -0.60 47.05
C CYS A 12 9.42 -1.56 48.12
N TRP A 13 8.81 -2.73 48.21
CA TRP A 13 9.33 -3.86 48.97
C TRP A 13 10.43 -4.54 48.16
N ASP A 14 11.66 -4.51 48.66
CA ASP A 14 12.77 -5.26 48.07
C ASP A 14 12.93 -6.60 48.80
N PHE A 15 12.62 -7.69 48.11
CA PHE A 15 12.87 -9.05 48.57
C PHE A 15 14.04 -9.63 47.78
N ARG A 16 15.16 -9.87 48.46
CA ARG A 16 16.27 -10.65 47.92
C ARG A 16 15.82 -12.11 47.73
N MET A 17 15.59 -12.50 46.49
CA MET A 17 16.23 -13.63 45.77
C MET A 17 15.41 -14.03 44.52
N ALA A 18 16.10 -14.01 43.37
CA ALA A 18 15.86 -14.73 42.12
C ALA A 18 14.44 -14.71 41.48
N GLY A 19 14.21 -13.73 40.60
CA GLY A 19 13.12 -13.75 39.63
C GLY A 19 13.25 -12.56 38.70
N LEU A 20 13.63 -12.79 37.44
CA LEU A 20 13.87 -11.76 36.43
C LEU A 20 12.59 -10.92 36.20
N ARG A 21 12.53 -9.75 36.83
CA ARG A 21 11.66 -8.65 36.41
C ARG A 21 12.44 -7.80 35.42
N SER A 22 12.26 -8.05 34.13
CA SER A 22 12.80 -7.17 33.08
C SER A 22 11.79 -6.07 32.78
N SER A 23 12.08 -4.86 33.26
CA SER A 23 11.43 -3.63 32.77
C SER A 23 12.22 -3.11 31.58
N PHE A 24 11.63 -3.17 30.39
CA PHE A 24 12.23 -2.56 29.20
C PHE A 24 11.72 -1.12 29.08
N ILE A 25 12.67 -0.19 29.02
CA ILE A 25 12.40 1.23 28.79
C ILE A 25 12.65 1.48 27.31
N ILE A 26 11.62 1.86 26.57
CA ILE A 26 11.74 2.32 25.19
C ILE A 26 11.72 3.85 25.24
N THR A 27 12.86 4.46 24.95
CA THR A 27 13.00 5.93 24.89
C THR A 27 12.70 6.42 23.48
N GLY A 28 11.61 7.17 23.32
CA GLY A 28 11.32 7.96 22.11
C GLY A 28 11.60 9.45 22.34
N PRO A 29 11.66 10.27 21.27
CA PRO A 29 12.14 11.65 21.34
C PRO A 29 11.32 12.59 22.24
N ASN A 30 10.12 12.20 22.71
CA ASN A 30 9.33 13.00 23.67
C ASN A 30 8.51 12.18 24.69
N LEU A 31 8.61 10.85 24.75
CA LEU A 31 7.87 10.01 25.72
C LEU A 31 8.66 8.75 26.09
N GLN A 32 8.64 8.41 27.39
CA GLN A 32 9.24 7.21 27.95
C GLN A 32 8.14 6.13 28.13
N TRP A 33 8.23 5.05 27.37
CA TRP A 33 7.32 3.91 27.52
C TRP A 33 8.01 2.82 28.35
N VAL A 34 7.37 2.39 29.43
CA VAL A 34 7.86 1.27 30.27
C VAL A 34 6.96 0.06 30.04
N LEU A 35 7.52 -0.98 29.40
CA LEU A 35 6.84 -2.26 29.25
C LEU A 35 7.06 -3.10 30.52
N HIS A 36 6.00 -3.34 31.28
CA HIS A 36 6.02 -4.23 32.43
C HIS A 36 5.59 -5.64 32.03
N LEU A 37 6.57 -6.51 31.81
CA LEU A 37 6.31 -7.95 31.68
C LEU A 37 6.15 -8.53 33.09
N ARG A 38 4.92 -8.90 33.47
CA ARG A 38 4.66 -9.68 34.69
C ARG A 38 4.70 -11.16 34.33
N GLN A 39 5.68 -11.88 34.87
CA GLN A 39 5.64 -13.34 34.88
C GLN A 39 4.51 -13.78 35.82
N VAL A 40 3.48 -14.42 35.26
CA VAL A 40 2.40 -15.02 36.06
C VAL A 40 2.72 -16.51 36.19
N SER A 41 3.30 -16.91 37.32
CA SER A 41 3.46 -18.31 37.68
C SER A 41 2.30 -18.74 38.58
N GLY A 42 1.68 -19.88 38.26
CA GLY A 42 0.61 -20.49 39.04
C GLY A 42 0.59 -22.01 38.83
N PRO A 43 -0.09 -22.78 39.69
CA PRO A 43 -0.12 -24.24 39.57
C PRO A 43 -0.74 -24.65 38.23
N LEU A 44 0.00 -25.45 37.46
CA LEU A 44 -0.40 -26.00 36.15
C LEU A 44 -1.31 -27.24 36.28
N ALA A 45 -1.46 -27.80 37.49
CA ALA A 45 -2.29 -28.98 37.73
C ALA A 45 -3.78 -28.64 37.56
N GLY A 46 -4.45 -29.35 36.64
CA GLY A 46 -5.90 -29.26 36.42
C GLY A 46 -6.40 -28.02 35.65
N LYS A 47 -5.50 -27.19 35.09
CA LYS A 47 -5.87 -26.07 34.23
C LYS A 47 -5.56 -26.40 32.76
N PRO A 48 -6.44 -26.03 31.81
CA PRO A 48 -6.12 -26.14 30.40
C PRO A 48 -4.82 -25.38 30.13
N GLN A 49 -3.88 -26.02 29.40
CA GLN A 49 -2.61 -25.39 29.08
C GLN A 49 -2.87 -24.10 28.30
N PRO A 50 -2.25 -22.97 28.68
CA PRO A 50 -2.42 -21.72 27.96
C PRO A 50 -1.83 -21.86 26.55
N ILE A 51 -2.64 -21.58 25.53
CA ILE A 51 -2.21 -21.62 24.13
C ILE A 51 -1.74 -20.20 23.74
N MET A 52 -0.48 -20.09 23.31
CA MET A 52 0.02 -18.88 22.67
C MET A 52 -0.31 -18.93 21.18
N ARG A 53 -0.79 -17.81 20.62
CA ARG A 53 -1.02 -17.66 19.18
C ARG A 53 -0.14 -16.55 18.65
N SER A 54 0.73 -16.88 17.71
CA SER A 54 1.52 -15.93 16.94
C SER A 54 0.99 -15.85 15.52
N ALA A 55 1.06 -14.67 14.93
CA ALA A 55 0.77 -14.44 13.52
C ALA A 55 1.81 -13.48 12.96
N LEU A 56 2.15 -13.68 11.70
CA LEU A 56 3.08 -12.84 10.96
C LEU A 56 2.35 -12.24 9.76
N GLY A 57 2.61 -10.95 9.49
CA GLY A 57 2.02 -10.23 8.36
C GLY A 57 0.51 -9.97 8.47
N VAL A 58 -0.13 -10.42 9.55
CA VAL A 58 -1.57 -10.25 9.78
C VAL A 58 -1.87 -10.04 11.26
N LEU A 59 -2.96 -9.32 11.54
CA LEU A 59 -3.48 -9.17 12.90
C LEU A 59 -4.51 -10.27 13.20
N LEU A 60 -4.40 -10.87 14.38
CA LEU A 60 -5.37 -11.86 14.89
C LEU A 60 -6.68 -11.23 15.40
N PHE A 61 -6.79 -9.90 15.33
CA PHE A 61 -7.93 -9.13 15.78
C PHE A 61 -8.04 -7.83 14.94
N PRO A 62 -9.21 -7.17 14.92
CA PRO A 62 -9.41 -5.96 14.13
C PRO A 62 -8.43 -4.86 14.49
N ALA A 63 -7.86 -4.18 13.47
CA ALA A 63 -6.93 -3.07 13.65
C ALA A 63 -7.53 -1.92 14.51
N SER A 64 -8.85 -1.75 14.50
CA SER A 64 -9.56 -0.78 15.35
C SER A 64 -9.43 -1.02 16.86
N LYS A 65 -8.97 -2.22 17.28
CA LYS A 65 -8.68 -2.55 18.68
C LYS A 65 -7.23 -2.27 19.07
N LEU A 66 -6.38 -1.83 18.14
CA LEU A 66 -5.04 -1.37 18.47
C LEU A 66 -5.12 -0.04 19.23
N ARG A 67 -4.22 0.13 20.21
CA ARG A 67 -4.12 1.40 20.96
C ARG A 67 -3.73 2.57 20.06
N LEU A 68 -2.97 2.27 19.01
CA LEU A 68 -2.56 3.22 17.98
C LEU A 68 -3.11 2.72 16.64
N PRO A 69 -3.88 3.54 15.90
CA PRO A 69 -4.33 3.19 14.56
C PRO A 69 -3.14 2.86 13.65
N LEU A 70 -3.24 1.75 12.93
CA LEU A 70 -2.21 1.27 12.01
C LEU A 70 -2.88 0.68 10.77
N VAL A 71 -2.29 0.91 9.60
CA VAL A 71 -2.60 0.15 8.38
C VAL A 71 -1.74 -1.12 8.41
N PRO A 72 -2.35 -2.32 8.55
CA PRO A 72 -1.59 -3.54 8.86
C PRO A 72 -0.93 -4.20 7.65
N THR A 73 -1.22 -3.75 6.44
CA THR A 73 -0.60 -4.25 5.21
C THR A 73 0.89 -3.98 5.23
N LEU A 74 1.67 -4.98 4.81
CA LEU A 74 3.12 -4.93 4.80
C LEU A 74 3.61 -5.54 3.50
N ASP A 75 4.26 -4.72 2.68
CA ASP A 75 5.12 -5.20 1.59
C ASP A 75 6.52 -5.42 2.16
N GLY A 76 6.81 -6.67 2.52
CA GLY A 76 8.04 -7.01 3.22
C GLY A 76 8.39 -8.49 3.06
N CYS A 77 9.70 -8.76 3.06
CA CYS A 77 10.22 -10.10 2.97
C CYS A 77 10.78 -10.58 4.31
N LEU A 78 10.52 -11.84 4.65
CA LEU A 78 11.14 -12.51 5.78
C LEU A 78 12.05 -13.62 5.26
N HIS A 79 13.21 -13.78 5.90
CA HIS A 79 14.15 -14.83 5.59
C HIS A 79 14.76 -15.36 6.89
N ARG A 80 14.92 -16.69 6.98
CA ARG A 80 15.48 -17.40 8.15
C ARG A 80 14.73 -17.07 9.44
N ASP A 81 13.44 -17.33 9.45
CA ASP A 81 12.64 -17.23 10.65
C ASP A 81 12.94 -18.38 11.62
N ASP A 82 13.14 -18.02 12.89
CA ASP A 82 13.28 -18.94 14.01
C ASP A 82 12.10 -18.74 14.94
N TRP A 83 11.08 -19.58 14.77
CA TRP A 83 9.94 -19.64 15.67
C TRP A 83 10.24 -20.65 16.77
N LEU A 84 9.68 -20.38 17.97
CA LEU A 84 9.69 -21.26 19.14
C LEU A 84 9.74 -22.75 18.79
N ASP A 85 10.40 -23.53 19.66
CA ASP A 85 10.63 -24.97 19.51
C ASP A 85 9.54 -25.68 18.71
N GLN A 86 9.91 -26.14 17.51
CA GLN A 86 9.00 -26.76 16.55
C GLN A 86 8.28 -27.98 17.13
N GLN A 87 8.87 -28.65 18.14
CA GLN A 87 8.24 -29.78 18.84
C GLN A 87 7.05 -29.37 19.72
N ALA A 88 6.93 -28.09 20.09
CA ALA A 88 5.83 -27.56 20.90
C ALA A 88 4.67 -26.97 20.06
N GLN A 89 4.78 -26.97 18.73
CA GLN A 89 3.77 -26.40 17.85
C GLN A 89 2.61 -27.39 17.63
N THR A 90 1.45 -27.09 18.19
CA THR A 90 0.24 -27.92 18.07
C THR A 90 -0.51 -27.72 16.76
N SER A 91 -0.28 -26.59 16.08
CA SER A 91 -0.94 -26.26 14.82
C SER A 91 -0.18 -25.15 14.10
N ALA A 92 0.33 -25.43 12.90
CA ALA A 92 0.83 -24.43 11.97
C ALA A 92 -0.09 -24.42 10.75
N SER A 93 -0.55 -23.24 10.33
CA SER A 93 -1.19 -23.10 9.03
C SER A 93 -0.11 -23.12 7.96
N VAL A 94 -0.23 -24.05 7.00
CA VAL A 94 0.59 -24.00 5.77
C VAL A 94 0.20 -22.72 5.03
N PRO A 95 1.14 -21.81 4.74
CA PRO A 95 0.80 -20.61 3.99
C PRO A 95 0.34 -21.03 2.60
N THR A 96 -0.86 -20.60 2.21
CA THR A 96 -1.44 -20.92 0.90
C THR A 96 -0.71 -20.24 -0.27
N SER A 97 0.21 -19.31 0.02
CA SER A 97 1.03 -18.62 -0.99
C SER A 97 2.37 -18.16 -0.37
N LEU A 98 3.32 -19.07 -0.20
CA LEU A 98 4.73 -18.67 -0.05
C LEU A 98 5.22 -18.23 -1.44
N ARG A 99 5.14 -16.93 -1.75
CA ARG A 99 5.86 -16.38 -2.89
C ARG A 99 7.23 -15.92 -2.41
N SER A 100 8.27 -16.36 -3.11
CA SER A 100 9.61 -15.82 -2.93
C SER A 100 9.62 -14.35 -3.33
N CYS A 101 10.21 -13.51 -2.47
CA CYS A 101 10.42 -12.10 -2.80
C CYS A 101 11.56 -11.97 -3.82
N ALA A 102 11.59 -10.87 -4.58
CA ALA A 102 12.74 -10.57 -5.42
C ALA A 102 14.00 -10.41 -4.56
N VAL A 103 15.11 -11.02 -5.02
CA VAL A 103 16.43 -10.95 -4.37
C VAL A 103 16.94 -9.50 -4.33
N GLU A 104 16.64 -8.73 -5.39
CA GLU A 104 17.04 -7.34 -5.54
C GLU A 104 15.82 -6.47 -5.83
N SER A 105 15.46 -5.64 -4.85
CA SER A 105 14.36 -4.68 -4.97
C SER A 105 14.86 -3.25 -4.75
N GLN A 106 14.15 -2.30 -5.35
CA GLN A 106 14.30 -0.87 -5.07
C GLN A 106 12.96 -0.29 -4.60
N PRO A 107 12.96 0.90 -3.96
CA PRO A 107 11.74 1.57 -3.58
C PRO A 107 10.85 1.87 -4.79
N GLY A 108 9.55 1.62 -4.67
CA GLY A 108 8.56 1.93 -5.70
C GLY A 108 7.25 1.19 -5.50
N ILE A 109 6.38 1.22 -6.49
CA ILE A 109 5.12 0.49 -6.55
C ILE A 109 5.12 -0.30 -7.85
N PHE A 110 5.11 -1.63 -7.77
CA PHE A 110 5.17 -2.49 -8.95
C PHE A 110 3.83 -3.14 -9.25
N PHE A 111 3.34 -2.87 -10.45
CA PHE A 111 2.15 -3.49 -11.03
C PHE A 111 2.57 -4.61 -11.99
N LEU A 112 2.17 -5.83 -11.67
CA LEU A 112 2.26 -6.97 -12.59
C LEU A 112 1.14 -6.91 -13.64
N PRO A 113 1.28 -7.62 -14.78
CA PRO A 113 0.23 -7.75 -15.78
C PRO A 113 -1.11 -8.17 -15.15
N GLY A 114 -2.18 -7.47 -15.52
CA GLY A 114 -3.54 -7.74 -15.03
C GLY A 114 -3.82 -7.31 -13.59
N THR A 115 -2.88 -6.66 -12.90
CA THR A 115 -3.10 -6.16 -11.53
C THR A 115 -3.57 -4.70 -11.54
N GLY A 116 -4.43 -4.36 -10.58
CA GLY A 116 -4.96 -3.01 -10.44
C GLY A 116 -5.33 -2.63 -9.01
N ALA A 117 -5.42 -1.32 -8.77
CA ALA A 117 -5.83 -0.73 -7.50
C ALA A 117 -6.83 0.41 -7.72
N GLU A 118 -7.71 0.60 -6.74
CA GLU A 118 -8.82 1.55 -6.81
C GLU A 118 -8.77 2.52 -5.63
N PHE A 119 -8.92 3.81 -5.91
CA PHE A 119 -9.02 4.86 -4.90
C PHE A 119 -10.37 5.57 -5.03
N SER A 120 -10.98 5.92 -3.89
CA SER A 120 -12.10 6.85 -3.86
C SER A 120 -11.57 8.26 -4.12
N LEU A 121 -12.18 8.98 -5.06
CA LEU A 121 -11.83 10.40 -5.27
C LEU A 121 -12.22 11.28 -4.08
N GLN A 122 -13.09 10.82 -3.19
CA GLN A 122 -13.44 11.52 -1.95
C GLN A 122 -12.32 11.49 -0.89
N ASP A 123 -11.44 10.48 -0.95
CA ASP A 123 -10.33 10.33 0.00
C ASP A 123 -9.06 11.07 -0.47
N ILE A 124 -9.11 11.64 -1.67
CA ILE A 124 -8.05 12.45 -2.27
C ILE A 124 -8.36 13.92 -2.01
N PRO A 125 -7.35 14.78 -1.75
CA PRO A 125 -7.58 16.21 -1.55
C PRO A 125 -8.46 16.80 -2.64
N TRP A 126 -9.42 17.61 -2.20
CA TRP A 126 -10.35 18.25 -3.10
C TRP A 126 -9.59 19.13 -4.11
N PRO A 127 -9.98 19.14 -5.40
CA PRO A 127 -9.40 20.04 -6.39
C PRO A 127 -9.50 21.50 -5.92
N HIS A 128 -8.54 22.35 -6.28
CA HIS A 128 -8.67 23.79 -6.04
C HIS A 128 -9.97 24.32 -6.67
N GLU A 129 -10.71 25.19 -5.98
CA GLU A 129 -12.04 25.62 -6.46
C GLU A 129 -11.96 26.65 -7.59
N GLU A 130 -10.95 27.53 -7.63
CA GLU A 130 -10.84 28.53 -8.71
C GLU A 130 -9.40 28.82 -9.18
N PRO A 131 -9.09 28.61 -10.48
CA PRO A 131 -9.88 27.80 -11.42
C PRO A 131 -9.83 26.31 -11.03
N TRP A 132 -10.96 25.59 -11.18
CA TRP A 132 -11.02 24.15 -10.94
C TRP A 132 -9.89 23.42 -11.66
N ALA A 133 -9.05 22.73 -10.89
CA ALA A 133 -7.93 21.98 -11.44
C ALA A 133 -7.66 20.71 -10.64
N PHE A 134 -7.68 19.57 -11.32
CA PHE A 134 -7.23 18.30 -10.77
C PHE A 134 -5.86 17.89 -11.34
N SER A 135 -4.87 17.52 -10.52
CA SER A 135 -3.55 17.09 -11.01
C SER A 135 -3.15 15.72 -10.49
N LEU A 136 -2.60 14.91 -11.40
CA LEU A 136 -1.95 13.64 -11.12
C LEU A 136 -0.53 13.66 -11.67
N ASP A 137 0.43 13.18 -10.89
CA ASP A 137 1.82 13.03 -11.30
C ASP A 137 2.23 11.56 -11.14
N LEU A 138 2.74 10.97 -12.20
CA LEU A 138 3.23 9.59 -12.23
C LEU A 138 4.70 9.59 -12.61
N ARG A 139 5.53 8.89 -11.86
CA ARG A 139 6.95 8.73 -12.21
C ARG A 139 7.28 7.27 -12.46
N LEU A 140 7.32 6.89 -13.74
CA LEU A 140 7.60 5.51 -14.14
C LEU A 140 9.10 5.25 -14.19
N GLN A 141 9.58 4.22 -13.48
CA GLN A 141 10.95 3.72 -13.57
C GLN A 141 11.10 2.59 -14.59
N LEU A 142 10.07 1.74 -14.67
CA LEU A 142 9.98 0.62 -15.60
C LEU A 142 8.59 0.64 -16.24
N ALA A 143 8.49 0.30 -17.51
CA ALA A 143 7.23 0.10 -18.22
C ALA A 143 7.43 -0.86 -19.39
N ALA A 144 6.53 -1.83 -19.53
CA ALA A 144 6.50 -2.77 -20.65
C ALA A 144 5.07 -3.25 -20.91
N GLY A 145 4.82 -3.76 -22.12
CA GLY A 145 3.51 -4.27 -22.52
C GLY A 145 2.52 -3.18 -22.88
N SER A 146 1.24 -3.51 -22.82
CA SER A 146 0.15 -2.59 -23.18
C SER A 146 -1.07 -2.76 -22.27
N GLY A 147 -1.74 -1.64 -21.97
CA GLY A 147 -2.93 -1.59 -21.11
C GLY A 147 -3.00 -0.32 -20.27
N HIS A 148 -3.95 -0.25 -19.34
CA HIS A 148 -4.13 0.95 -18.50
C HIS A 148 -2.96 1.18 -17.53
N LEU A 149 -2.49 2.43 -17.49
CA LEU A 149 -1.68 2.95 -16.38
C LEU A 149 -2.58 3.56 -15.31
N LEU A 150 -3.56 4.36 -15.75
CA LEU A 150 -4.57 4.95 -14.89
C LEU A 150 -5.89 5.15 -15.65
N ALA A 151 -7.00 5.17 -14.92
CA ALA A 151 -8.28 5.67 -15.41
C ALA A 151 -9.02 6.46 -14.33
N LEU A 152 -9.88 7.38 -14.77
CA LEU A 152 -10.84 8.09 -13.94
C LEU A 152 -12.24 7.76 -14.42
N GLY A 153 -13.13 7.43 -13.49
CA GLY A 153 -14.48 7.00 -13.83
C GLY A 153 -15.31 6.63 -12.61
N SER A 154 -16.31 5.79 -12.87
CA SER A 154 -17.19 5.16 -11.88
C SER A 154 -16.97 3.64 -11.89
N PRO A 155 -17.40 2.89 -10.86
CA PRO A 155 -17.34 1.43 -10.88
C PRO A 155 -18.04 0.80 -12.11
N GLU A 156 -19.14 1.40 -12.56
CA GLU A 156 -19.95 0.92 -13.69
C GLU A 156 -19.34 1.31 -15.05
N ASN A 157 -18.65 2.45 -15.09
CA ASN A 157 -17.96 2.94 -16.28
C ASN A 157 -16.61 3.55 -15.86
N PRO A 158 -15.55 2.73 -15.78
CA PRO A 158 -14.26 3.14 -15.22
C PRO A 158 -13.43 4.04 -16.14
N SER A 159 -13.79 4.13 -17.43
CA SER A 159 -12.96 4.75 -18.48
C SER A 159 -13.55 6.07 -19.00
N TRP A 160 -13.90 7.00 -18.11
CA TRP A 160 -14.32 8.35 -18.54
C TRP A 160 -13.13 9.13 -19.12
N LEU A 161 -11.97 8.95 -18.47
CA LEU A 161 -10.67 9.37 -18.93
C LEU A 161 -9.69 8.21 -18.68
N SER A 162 -8.97 7.79 -19.72
CA SER A 162 -8.01 6.69 -19.62
C SER A 162 -6.63 7.13 -20.10
N LEU A 163 -5.61 6.74 -19.36
CA LEU A 163 -4.20 6.83 -19.77
C LEU A 163 -3.67 5.41 -19.93
N GLN A 164 -3.43 5.00 -21.17
CA GLN A 164 -2.97 3.66 -21.51
C GLN A 164 -1.51 3.69 -21.95
N LEU A 165 -0.76 2.68 -21.53
CA LEU A 165 0.52 2.33 -22.14
C LEU A 165 0.24 1.53 -23.42
N GLN A 166 0.83 1.97 -24.52
CA GLN A 166 0.91 1.21 -25.77
C GLN A 166 2.38 1.16 -26.17
N ASP A 167 3.06 0.10 -25.73
CA ASP A 167 4.50 -0.10 -25.84
C ASP A 167 5.32 1.06 -25.22
N GLN A 168 5.93 1.90 -26.05
CA GLN A 168 6.78 3.04 -25.61
C GLN A 168 6.05 4.38 -25.69
N LYS A 169 4.72 4.36 -25.75
CA LYS A 169 3.87 5.54 -25.81
C LYS A 169 2.78 5.48 -24.75
N VAL A 170 2.35 6.65 -24.31
CA VAL A 170 1.15 6.81 -23.49
C VAL A 170 0.06 7.45 -24.32
N VAL A 171 -1.12 6.85 -24.31
CA VAL A 171 -2.30 7.31 -25.03
C VAL A 171 -3.33 7.81 -24.02
N LEU A 172 -3.61 9.11 -24.07
CA LEU A 172 -4.70 9.74 -23.33
C LEU A 172 -5.98 9.67 -24.18
N SER A 173 -7.04 9.12 -23.63
CA SER A 173 -8.34 9.03 -24.29
C SER A 173 -9.47 9.40 -23.33
N SER A 174 -10.57 9.88 -23.88
CA SER A 174 -11.82 10.12 -23.16
C SER A 174 -12.97 9.46 -23.93
N VAL A 175 -14.12 9.29 -23.27
CA VAL A 175 -15.36 8.80 -23.88
C VAL A 175 -15.77 9.62 -25.12
N SER A 176 -15.33 10.88 -25.19
CA SER A 176 -15.54 11.76 -26.34
C SER A 176 -14.21 12.15 -26.98
N GLY A 177 -14.04 11.79 -28.26
CA GLY A 177 -12.96 12.28 -29.10
C GLY A 177 -11.83 11.28 -29.38
N PRO A 178 -10.92 11.62 -30.32
CA PRO A 178 -9.76 10.80 -30.62
C PRO A 178 -8.75 10.84 -29.47
N GLY A 179 -8.07 9.72 -29.22
CA GLY A 179 -6.96 9.68 -28.28
C GLY A 179 -5.76 10.49 -28.75
N LEU A 180 -4.97 11.00 -27.81
CA LEU A 180 -3.72 11.71 -28.06
C LEU A 180 -2.56 10.88 -27.49
N ASP A 181 -1.46 10.75 -28.23
CA ASP A 181 -0.29 10.01 -27.78
C ASP A 181 0.91 10.91 -27.48
N LEU A 182 1.66 10.54 -26.44
CA LEU A 182 2.99 11.07 -26.15
C LEU A 182 3.98 9.90 -26.04
N PRO A 183 5.22 10.04 -26.57
CA PRO A 183 6.26 9.06 -26.30
C PRO A 183 6.62 9.07 -24.82
N LEU A 184 6.66 7.88 -24.22
CA LEU A 184 6.97 7.70 -22.81
C LEU A 184 8.48 7.76 -22.57
N VAL A 185 8.91 8.63 -21.67
CA VAL A 185 10.30 8.70 -21.21
C VAL A 185 10.38 8.29 -19.74
N LEU A 186 11.02 7.15 -19.46
CA LEU A 186 11.20 6.64 -18.09
C LEU A 186 12.04 7.61 -17.25
N GLY A 187 11.76 7.67 -15.95
CA GLY A 187 12.43 8.53 -14.96
C GLY A 187 11.95 9.99 -14.94
N ILE A 188 11.23 10.44 -15.97
CA ILE A 188 10.63 11.77 -16.06
C ILE A 188 9.16 11.70 -15.63
N THR A 189 8.75 12.62 -14.76
CA THR A 189 7.37 12.71 -14.29
C THR A 189 6.40 12.99 -15.44
N LEU A 190 5.44 12.10 -15.59
CA LEU A 190 4.28 12.22 -16.45
C LEU A 190 3.16 12.92 -15.67
N GLN A 191 2.78 14.11 -16.10
CA GLN A 191 1.80 14.94 -15.43
C GLN A 191 0.49 14.96 -16.21
N LEU A 192 -0.61 14.82 -15.50
CA LEU A 192 -1.95 14.93 -16.02
C LEU A 192 -2.68 16.03 -15.25
N LYS A 193 -2.98 17.15 -15.93
CA LYS A 193 -3.69 18.28 -15.35
C LYS A 193 -5.05 18.46 -16.01
N LEU A 194 -6.09 18.16 -15.25
CA LEU A 194 -7.48 18.31 -15.63
C LEU A 194 -7.95 19.71 -15.24
N THR A 195 -8.73 20.30 -16.12
CA THR A 195 -9.50 21.52 -15.87
C THR A 195 -10.92 21.32 -16.39
N VAL A 196 -11.81 22.29 -16.19
CA VAL A 196 -13.23 22.18 -16.55
C VAL A 196 -13.45 21.70 -17.99
N SER A 197 -12.64 22.15 -18.96
CA SER A 197 -12.88 21.92 -20.38
C SER A 197 -11.71 21.25 -21.12
N ARG A 198 -10.67 20.83 -20.42
CA ARG A 198 -9.49 20.20 -21.06
C ARG A 198 -8.66 19.40 -20.06
N VAL A 199 -7.93 18.44 -20.59
CA VAL A 199 -6.87 17.71 -19.91
C VAL A 199 -5.56 17.98 -20.61
N VAL A 200 -4.54 18.33 -19.84
CA VAL A 200 -3.18 18.50 -20.33
C VAL A 200 -2.37 17.28 -19.88
N LEU A 201 -1.86 16.51 -20.82
CA LEU A 201 -0.85 15.49 -20.57
C LEU A 201 0.52 16.10 -20.89
N SER A 202 1.47 16.05 -19.96
CA SER A 202 2.81 16.58 -20.20
C SER A 202 3.89 15.70 -19.61
N GLN A 203 5.01 15.60 -20.32
CA GLN A 203 6.21 14.94 -19.85
C GLN A 203 7.44 15.72 -20.30
N GLY A 204 8.16 16.32 -19.35
CA GLY A 204 9.26 17.24 -19.65
C GLY A 204 8.79 18.45 -20.47
N THR A 205 9.35 18.61 -21.67
CA THR A 205 8.99 19.72 -22.59
C THR A 205 7.83 19.39 -23.53
N LYS A 206 7.42 18.11 -23.61
CA LYS A 206 6.32 17.67 -24.47
C LYS A 206 5.00 17.81 -23.74
N LYS A 207 3.97 18.25 -24.46
CA LYS A 207 2.61 18.39 -23.93
C LYS A 207 1.59 18.12 -25.03
N GLU A 208 0.50 17.48 -24.64
CA GLU A 208 -0.70 17.29 -25.45
C GLU A 208 -1.92 17.79 -24.68
N ILE A 209 -2.90 18.31 -25.40
CA ILE A 209 -4.10 18.92 -24.81
C ILE A 209 -5.33 18.26 -25.41
N LEU A 210 -6.04 17.50 -24.59
CA LEU A 210 -7.33 16.92 -24.94
C LEU A 210 -8.44 17.90 -24.52
N ALA A 211 -9.25 18.34 -25.47
CA ALA A 211 -10.45 19.14 -25.16
C ALA A 211 -11.55 18.23 -24.61
N LEU A 212 -12.25 18.70 -23.58
CA LEU A 212 -13.36 17.98 -22.94
C LEU A 212 -14.64 18.81 -22.96
N PRO A 213 -15.81 18.15 -22.99
CA PRO A 213 -17.08 18.84 -22.81
C PRO A 213 -17.15 19.46 -21.40
N PRO A 214 -17.36 20.78 -21.27
CA PRO A 214 -17.33 21.45 -19.97
C PRO A 214 -18.50 21.06 -19.06
N MET A 215 -19.64 20.67 -19.64
CA MET A 215 -20.86 20.28 -18.93
C MET A 215 -21.52 19.07 -19.60
N GLY A 216 -22.44 18.43 -18.87
CA GLY A 216 -23.19 17.26 -19.34
C GLY A 216 -22.62 15.92 -18.84
N PRO A 217 -23.16 14.78 -19.32
CA PRO A 217 -22.81 13.45 -18.82
C PRO A 217 -21.33 13.08 -18.95
N GLY A 218 -20.63 13.65 -19.94
CA GLY A 218 -19.19 13.43 -20.17
C GLY A 218 -18.26 14.40 -19.41
N SER A 219 -18.80 15.28 -18.56
CA SER A 219 -17.97 16.20 -17.78
C SER A 219 -17.29 15.47 -16.62
N LEU A 220 -15.96 15.56 -16.55
CA LEU A 220 -15.18 14.94 -15.47
C LEU A 220 -15.45 15.59 -14.10
N LEU A 221 -16.01 16.81 -14.05
CA LEU A 221 -16.43 17.44 -12.80
C LEU A 221 -17.44 16.58 -12.03
N ASN A 222 -18.27 15.83 -12.76
CA ASN A 222 -19.28 14.97 -12.15
C ASN A 222 -18.67 13.84 -11.32
N LEU A 223 -17.41 13.47 -11.56
CA LEU A 223 -16.71 12.45 -10.77
C LEU A 223 -16.50 12.87 -9.31
N TRP A 224 -16.35 14.17 -9.05
CA TRP A 224 -16.27 14.71 -7.68
C TRP A 224 -17.64 15.05 -7.12
N ALA A 225 -18.61 15.40 -7.96
CA ALA A 225 -19.99 15.64 -7.52
C ALA A 225 -20.70 14.34 -7.11
N GLN A 226 -20.35 13.21 -7.73
CA GLN A 226 -20.88 11.90 -7.41
C GLN A 226 -19.99 11.23 -6.35
N THR A 227 -20.60 10.67 -5.30
CA THR A 227 -19.88 9.94 -4.24
C THR A 227 -19.17 8.65 -4.75
N GLN A 228 -19.40 8.29 -6.02
CA GLN A 228 -18.87 7.10 -6.65
C GLN A 228 -17.67 7.35 -7.57
N GLY A 229 -17.12 8.57 -7.63
CA GLY A 229 -15.88 8.82 -8.38
C GLY A 229 -14.72 7.94 -7.92
N ARG A 230 -14.02 7.33 -8.88
CA ARG A 230 -12.87 6.46 -8.66
C ARG A 230 -11.67 6.85 -9.50
N LEU A 231 -10.49 6.66 -8.91
CA LEU A 231 -9.22 6.61 -9.61
C LEU A 231 -8.75 5.14 -9.63
N PHE A 232 -8.61 4.61 -10.83
CA PHE A 232 -8.07 3.28 -11.09
C PHE A 232 -6.60 3.39 -11.49
N LEU A 233 -5.76 2.50 -10.97
CA LEU A 233 -4.36 2.35 -11.35
C LEU A 233 -4.12 0.94 -11.85
N GLY A 234 -3.36 0.81 -12.94
CA GLY A 234 -3.14 -0.48 -13.59
C GLY A 234 -4.39 -1.00 -14.31
N ALA A 235 -4.51 -2.33 -14.38
CA ALA A 235 -5.60 -3.00 -15.09
C ALA A 235 -6.96 -2.70 -14.43
N LEU A 236 -7.98 -2.49 -15.28
CA LEU A 236 -9.36 -2.32 -14.84
C LEU A 236 -10.00 -3.68 -14.49
N PRO A 237 -11.08 -3.70 -13.68
CA PRO A 237 -11.80 -4.94 -13.37
C PRO A 237 -12.22 -5.71 -14.64
N GLY A 238 -11.74 -6.95 -14.77
CA GLY A 238 -12.02 -7.81 -15.93
C GLY A 238 -11.20 -7.50 -17.19
N GLU A 239 -10.26 -6.56 -17.13
CA GLU A 239 -9.36 -6.25 -18.25
C GLU A 239 -8.21 -7.26 -18.34
N ALA A 240 -8.03 -7.84 -19.53
CA ALA A 240 -6.83 -8.61 -19.86
C ALA A 240 -5.71 -7.66 -20.29
N SER A 241 -4.96 -7.15 -19.31
CA SER A 241 -3.83 -6.24 -19.54
C SER A 241 -2.49 -6.98 -19.54
N SER A 242 -1.61 -6.64 -20.48
CA SER A 242 -0.20 -7.09 -20.47
C SER A 242 0.76 -6.05 -19.89
N ALA A 243 0.25 -4.89 -19.47
CA ALA A 243 1.06 -3.81 -18.94
C ALA A 243 1.71 -4.21 -17.62
N SER A 244 3.01 -4.02 -17.52
CA SER A 244 3.77 -4.12 -16.28
C SER A 244 4.61 -2.88 -16.11
N PHE A 245 4.61 -2.30 -14.92
CA PHE A 245 5.31 -1.04 -14.69
C PHE A 245 5.63 -0.83 -13.21
N CYS A 246 6.71 -0.09 -12.98
CA CYS A 246 7.13 0.36 -11.67
C CYS A 246 6.97 1.87 -11.57
N LEU A 247 6.29 2.34 -10.53
CA LEU A 247 6.21 3.74 -10.16
C LEU A 247 7.18 4.05 -9.02
N ASP A 248 8.02 5.07 -9.17
CA ASP A 248 8.74 5.69 -8.04
C ASP A 248 7.75 6.38 -7.09
N GLY A 249 6.63 6.84 -7.64
CA GLY A 249 5.49 7.29 -6.88
C GLY A 249 4.35 7.76 -7.76
N LEU A 250 3.22 7.96 -7.09
CA LEU A 250 2.01 8.56 -7.62
C LEU A 250 1.59 9.67 -6.68
N TRP A 251 1.33 10.85 -7.24
CA TRP A 251 0.80 11.98 -6.49
C TRP A 251 -0.51 12.45 -7.08
N ALA A 252 -1.46 12.74 -6.22
CA ALA A 252 -2.70 13.43 -6.55
C ALA A 252 -2.75 14.72 -5.74
N GLN A 253 -2.92 15.87 -6.40
CA GLN A 253 -2.88 17.19 -5.73
C GLN A 253 -1.62 17.42 -4.88
N GLY A 254 -0.47 16.92 -5.33
CA GLY A 254 0.79 17.01 -4.57
C GLY A 254 0.88 16.08 -3.34
N GLN A 255 -0.18 15.36 -3.00
CA GLN A 255 -0.15 14.31 -1.96
C GLN A 255 0.22 12.97 -2.58
N ARG A 256 1.24 12.30 -2.02
CA ARG A 256 1.60 10.95 -2.44
C ARG A 256 0.49 9.97 -2.05
N LEU A 257 0.03 9.18 -3.02
CA LEU A 257 -0.95 8.13 -2.78
C LEU A 257 -0.25 6.86 -2.30
N ASP A 258 -0.84 6.24 -1.28
CA ASP A 258 -0.39 5.00 -0.67
C ASP A 258 -1.32 3.86 -1.10
N VAL A 259 -0.79 2.90 -1.87
CA VAL A 259 -1.57 1.78 -2.42
C VAL A 259 -2.09 0.85 -1.33
N ASP A 260 -1.47 0.84 -0.15
CA ASP A 260 -1.99 0.10 1.00
C ASP A 260 -3.26 0.72 1.59
N ARG A 261 -3.59 1.96 1.21
CA ARG A 261 -4.84 2.65 1.56
C ARG A 261 -5.87 2.67 0.43
N ALA A 262 -5.62 1.95 -0.66
CA ALA A 262 -6.59 1.79 -1.73
C ALA A 262 -7.90 1.18 -1.20
N LEU A 263 -9.03 1.57 -1.81
CA LEU A 263 -10.34 1.01 -1.52
C LEU A 263 -10.38 -0.50 -1.83
N SER A 264 -9.71 -0.87 -2.92
CA SER A 264 -9.53 -2.25 -3.39
C SER A 264 -8.22 -2.37 -4.14
N ARG A 265 -7.56 -3.53 -4.07
CA ARG A 265 -6.35 -3.81 -4.85
C ARG A 265 -6.16 -5.30 -5.09
N SER A 266 -5.50 -5.65 -6.19
CA SER A 266 -5.01 -7.00 -6.43
C SER A 266 -3.99 -7.41 -5.35
N GLN A 267 -3.98 -8.69 -4.99
CA GLN A 267 -3.04 -9.25 -4.00
C GLN A 267 -1.59 -9.17 -4.46
N ASP A 268 -1.36 -9.22 -5.77
CA ASP A 268 -0.03 -9.36 -6.36
C ASP A 268 0.70 -8.02 -6.59
N ILE A 269 0.10 -6.88 -6.23
CA ILE A 269 0.78 -5.58 -6.32
C ILE A 269 1.83 -5.46 -5.22
N TRP A 270 3.05 -5.10 -5.59
CA TRP A 270 4.10 -4.77 -4.61
C TRP A 270 3.99 -3.29 -4.30
N THR A 271 3.52 -2.97 -3.09
CA THR A 271 3.08 -1.61 -2.77
C THR A 271 4.22 -0.66 -2.41
N HIS A 272 5.40 -1.19 -2.06
CA HIS A 272 6.55 -0.41 -1.62
C HIS A 272 7.89 -0.90 -2.19
N SER A 273 7.87 -1.86 -3.11
CA SER A 273 9.04 -2.39 -3.78
C SER A 273 8.83 -2.56 -5.29
N CYS A 274 9.93 -2.46 -6.05
CA CYS A 274 10.00 -2.77 -7.46
C CYS A 274 11.23 -3.65 -7.77
N PRO A 275 11.15 -4.51 -8.79
CA PRO A 275 12.30 -5.33 -9.21
C PRO A 275 13.36 -4.49 -9.93
N GLN A 276 14.65 -4.71 -9.66
CA GLN A 276 15.74 -3.92 -10.27
C GLN A 276 15.83 -4.01 -11.78
N SER A 277 15.48 -5.16 -12.33
CA SER A 277 15.27 -5.35 -13.76
C SER A 277 13.83 -5.77 -13.99
N PRO A 278 13.24 -5.45 -15.16
CA PRO A 278 11.99 -6.07 -15.57
C PRO A 278 12.28 -7.57 -15.71
N GLY A 279 12.04 -8.32 -14.64
CA GLY A 279 12.36 -9.73 -14.59
C GLY A 279 11.70 -10.42 -15.76
N ASN A 280 12.50 -11.12 -16.57
CA ASN A 280 11.97 -12.10 -17.50
C ASN A 280 11.17 -13.07 -16.64
N GLY A 281 9.86 -13.19 -16.87
CA GLY A 281 8.99 -14.08 -16.13
C GLY A 281 9.46 -15.52 -16.29
N THR A 282 10.38 -15.95 -15.46
CA THR A 282 10.72 -17.35 -15.24
C THR A 282 10.85 -17.51 -13.74
N ASP A 283 9.77 -18.02 -13.15
CA ASP A 283 9.85 -18.89 -11.99
C ASP A 283 11.04 -19.83 -12.18
N THR A 284 12.11 -19.60 -11.43
CA THR A 284 12.97 -20.68 -10.97
C THR A 284 12.74 -20.78 -9.49
N THR A 285 11.78 -21.64 -9.15
CA THR A 285 11.69 -22.36 -7.88
C THR A 285 13.07 -22.71 -7.34
N HIS A 286 13.37 -22.26 -6.13
CA HIS A 286 14.33 -22.88 -5.23
C HIS A 286 13.78 -22.84 -3.80
#